data_AF-A0A952D129-F1
#
_entry.id   AF-A0A952D129-F1
#
_cell.length_a   1.000
_cell.length_b   1.000
_cell.length_c   1.000
_cell.angle_alpha   90.00
_cell.angle_beta   90.00
_cell.angle_gamma   90.00
#
_symmetry.space_group_name_H-M   'P 1'
#
loop_
_entity.id
_entity.type
_entity.pdbx_description
1 polymer ?
#
loop_
_entity_poly.entity_id
_entity_poly.type
_entity_poly.pdbx_seq_one_letter_code
_entity_poly.pdbx_strand_id
1 'polypeptide(L)'
;MPAHAGARATACLALADGTIFSGQGYGATGEVTGTLVFDTHMSGYQEVLSDPAQAGHIVTFTFPHIGNTGTTPGDDRSSDGGAAGLVTAQMPTEPSNWQATATLPEWLAGRGMIGIGEIDTRRLTLHLRDHGAQGAALSHDPEGRFDTAALVARARAVRAG
;
A
#
# COMPACT_ATOMS: atom_id res chain seq x y z
N MET A 1 -1.83 22.65 1.05
CA MET A 1 -2.75 21.69 0.40
C MET A 1 -3.90 21.46 1.35
N PRO A 2 -5.17 21.69 0.98
CA PRO A 2 -6.25 21.45 1.91
C PRO A 2 -6.32 19.93 2.14
N ALA A 3 -6.19 19.51 3.39
CA ALA A 3 -6.66 18.20 3.80
C ALA A 3 -8.12 18.11 3.35
N HIS A 4 -8.54 16.99 2.75
CA HIS A 4 -9.94 16.68 2.54
C HIS A 4 -10.59 16.47 3.92
N ALA A 5 -10.88 17.57 4.62
CA ALA A 5 -11.62 17.60 5.85
C ALA A 5 -13.08 17.25 5.52
N GLY A 6 -13.39 15.95 5.52
CA GLY A 6 -14.78 15.47 5.35
C GLY A 6 -14.92 14.04 4.84
N ALA A 7 -13.91 13.46 4.18
CA ALA A 7 -14.00 12.07 3.72
C ALA A 7 -13.68 11.10 4.86
N ARG A 8 -14.60 10.18 5.15
CA ARG A 8 -14.35 9.05 6.07
C ARG A 8 -13.20 8.21 5.51
N ALA A 9 -12.30 7.75 6.39
CA ALA A 9 -11.24 6.83 5.98
C ALA A 9 -11.86 5.50 5.49
N THR A 10 -11.39 5.03 4.34
CA THR A 10 -11.81 3.76 3.71
C THR A 10 -10.71 2.70 3.77
N ALA A 11 -9.52 3.06 4.24
CA ALA A 11 -8.49 2.09 4.58
C ALA A 11 -7.77 2.38 5.90
N CYS A 12 -7.25 1.31 6.50
CA CYS A 12 -6.55 1.32 7.77
C CYS A 12 -5.31 0.42 7.70
N LEU A 13 -4.15 0.97 8.04
CA LEU A 13 -2.90 0.24 8.24
C LEU A 13 -2.60 0.20 9.74
N ALA A 14 -2.54 -1.00 10.30
CA ALA A 14 -2.17 -1.24 11.69
C ALA A 14 -0.79 -1.89 11.77
N LEU A 15 0.06 -1.39 12.68
CA LEU A 15 1.39 -1.96 12.96
C LEU A 15 1.37 -2.83 14.21
N ALA A 16 2.33 -3.75 14.33
CA ALA A 16 2.43 -4.69 15.44
C ALA A 16 2.58 -4.00 16.82
N ASP A 17 3.20 -2.83 16.86
CA ASP A 17 3.32 -2.02 18.09
C ASP A 17 2.01 -1.31 18.51
N GLY A 18 0.97 -1.37 17.69
CA GLY A 18 -0.33 -0.73 17.93
C GLY A 18 -0.51 0.61 17.23
N THR A 19 0.49 1.10 16.49
CA THR A 19 0.36 2.32 15.69
C THR A 19 -0.64 2.12 14.55
N ILE A 20 -1.53 3.09 14.35
CA ILE A 20 -2.55 3.08 13.31
C ILE A 20 -2.35 4.25 12.36
N PHE A 21 -2.45 3.97 11.06
CA PHE A 21 -2.55 4.97 10.00
C PHE A 21 -3.88 4.76 9.27
N SER A 22 -4.62 5.85 9.06
CA SER A 22 -5.89 5.84 8.33
C SER A 22 -5.77 6.69 7.08
N GLY A 23 -6.39 6.24 6.00
CA GLY A 23 -6.32 6.90 4.71
C GLY A 23 -7.43 6.44 3.78
N GLN A 24 -7.19 6.59 2.49
CA GLN A 24 -8.15 6.20 1.45
C GLN A 24 -7.69 4.92 0.76
N GLY A 25 -8.58 3.94 0.71
CA GLY A 25 -8.33 2.66 0.06
C GLY A 25 -8.49 2.75 -1.45
N TYR A 26 -7.73 1.94 -2.16
CA TYR A 26 -7.86 1.71 -3.59
C TYR A 26 -7.38 0.30 -3.94
N GLY A 27 -7.68 -0.15 -5.17
CA GLY A 27 -7.45 -1.54 -5.56
C GLY A 27 -8.53 -2.45 -5.00
N ALA A 28 -8.13 -3.65 -4.56
CA ALA A 28 -9.05 -4.62 -3.98
C ALA A 28 -9.53 -4.21 -2.58
N THR A 29 -10.73 -4.63 -2.21
CA THR A 29 -11.28 -4.54 -0.85
C THR A 29 -10.95 -5.79 -0.05
N GLY A 30 -10.84 -5.67 1.27
CA GLY A 30 -10.57 -6.79 2.16
C GLY A 30 -9.43 -6.49 3.12
N GLU A 31 -8.76 -7.53 3.60
CA GLU A 31 -7.67 -7.39 4.56
C GLU A 31 -6.49 -8.29 4.22
N VAL A 32 -5.28 -7.75 4.34
CA VAL A 32 -4.03 -8.46 4.12
C VAL A 32 -3.06 -8.19 5.26
N THR A 33 -2.13 -9.11 5.50
CA THR A 33 -1.05 -8.96 6.48
C THR A 33 0.28 -9.18 5.80
N GLY A 34 1.31 -8.46 6.26
CA GLY A 34 2.66 -8.61 5.74
C GLY A 34 3.66 -7.81 6.54
N THR A 35 4.94 -7.96 6.20
CA THR A 35 6.00 -7.13 6.79
C THR A 35 6.05 -5.80 6.04
N LEU A 36 6.04 -4.69 6.77
CA LEU A 36 6.12 -3.37 6.16
C LEU A 36 7.55 -3.09 5.73
N VAL A 37 7.74 -2.78 4.45
CA VAL A 37 9.04 -2.43 3.85
C VAL A 37 8.93 -1.09 3.13
N PHE A 38 10.07 -0.42 2.92
CA PHE A 38 10.12 0.82 2.15
C PHE A 38 10.91 0.64 0.87
N ASP A 39 10.45 1.32 -0.16
CA ASP A 39 11.15 1.43 -1.43
C ASP A 39 11.40 2.91 -1.77
N THR A 40 12.62 3.20 -2.23
CA THR A 40 13.09 4.56 -2.55
C THR A 40 13.15 4.84 -4.04
N HIS A 41 12.79 3.88 -4.89
CA HIS A 41 12.66 4.11 -6.32
C HIS A 41 11.55 5.11 -6.57
N MET A 42 11.83 6.05 -7.48
CA MET A 42 10.87 7.09 -7.89
C MET A 42 10.03 6.65 -9.11
N SER A 43 10.42 5.53 -9.75
CA SER A 43 9.79 4.93 -10.92
C SER A 43 9.89 3.40 -10.84
N GLY A 44 9.23 2.67 -11.75
CA GLY A 44 9.28 1.21 -11.76
C GLY A 44 8.46 0.55 -10.65
N TYR A 45 7.47 1.25 -10.08
CA TYR A 45 6.61 0.70 -9.03
C TYR A 45 5.89 -0.58 -9.46
N GLN A 46 5.53 -0.72 -10.73
CA GLN A 46 4.88 -1.93 -11.24
C GLN A 46 5.82 -3.14 -11.19
N GLU A 47 7.08 -2.97 -11.60
CA GLU A 47 8.08 -4.02 -11.53
C GLU A 47 8.29 -4.46 -10.07
N VAL A 48 8.44 -3.50 -9.15
CA VAL A 48 8.60 -3.78 -7.71
C VAL A 48 7.39 -4.53 -7.16
N LEU A 49 6.18 -4.07 -7.46
CA LEU A 49 4.95 -4.67 -6.93
C LEU A 49 4.65 -6.05 -7.49
N SER A 50 5.11 -6.34 -8.72
CA SER A 50 4.95 -7.64 -9.36
C SER A 50 6.14 -8.60 -9.17
N ASP A 51 7.19 -8.16 -8.48
CA ASP A 51 8.35 -8.99 -8.16
C ASP A 51 7.99 -10.04 -7.09
N PRO A 52 8.12 -11.35 -7.37
CA PRO A 52 7.89 -12.41 -6.37
C PRO A 52 8.73 -12.26 -5.09
N ALA A 53 9.86 -11.56 -5.14
CA ALA A 53 10.68 -11.25 -3.96
C ALA A 53 9.94 -10.38 -2.93
N GLN A 54 8.85 -9.69 -3.32
CA GLN A 54 7.99 -8.92 -2.43
C GLN A 54 6.85 -9.73 -1.82
N ALA A 55 6.81 -11.06 -2.03
CA ALA A 55 5.79 -11.91 -1.44
C ALA A 55 5.75 -11.76 0.09
N GLY A 56 4.56 -11.40 0.61
CA GLY A 56 4.36 -11.17 2.05
C GLY A 56 4.82 -9.79 2.54
N HIS A 57 5.29 -8.90 1.65
CA HIS A 57 5.62 -7.52 1.99
C HIS A 57 4.47 -6.57 1.68
N ILE A 58 4.24 -5.61 2.57
CA ILE A 58 3.45 -4.42 2.28
C ILE A 58 4.44 -3.31 1.93
N VAL A 59 4.45 -2.89 0.66
CA VAL A 59 5.47 -1.97 0.13
C VAL A 59 5.01 -0.52 0.34
N THR A 60 5.86 0.28 0.96
CA THR A 60 5.67 1.73 1.11
C THR A 60 6.65 2.47 0.20
N PHE A 61 6.14 3.22 -0.77
CA PHE A 61 7.01 4.10 -1.56
C PHE A 61 7.19 5.44 -0.88
N THR A 62 8.42 5.94 -0.88
CA THR A 62 8.74 7.27 -0.35
C THR A 62 8.47 8.39 -1.36
N PHE A 63 8.44 8.09 -2.66
CA PHE A 63 8.04 9.04 -3.69
C PHE A 63 6.51 9.26 -3.66
N PRO A 64 6.02 10.52 -3.65
CA PRO A 64 4.60 10.78 -3.44
C PRO A 64 3.68 10.43 -4.61
N HIS A 65 4.17 10.51 -5.86
CA HIS A 65 3.36 10.35 -7.07
C HIS A 65 3.46 8.95 -7.68
N ILE A 66 2.99 7.94 -6.94
CA ILE A 66 2.94 6.56 -7.43
C ILE A 66 1.69 6.34 -8.28
N GLY A 67 1.85 5.68 -9.42
CA GLY A 67 0.77 5.45 -10.40
C GLY A 67 0.71 6.47 -11.54
N ASN A 68 1.56 7.50 -11.52
CA ASN A 68 1.60 8.56 -12.53
C ASN A 68 1.88 8.09 -13.98
N THR A 69 2.51 6.93 -14.15
CA THR A 69 2.76 6.32 -15.46
C THR A 69 1.79 5.20 -15.81
N GLY A 70 0.77 4.96 -14.98
CA GLY A 70 -0.19 3.88 -15.18
C GLY A 70 0.46 2.50 -15.02
N THR A 71 -0.11 1.51 -15.69
CA THR A 71 0.47 0.17 -15.76
C THR A 71 0.41 -0.37 -17.18
N THR A 72 1.33 -1.26 -17.52
CA THR A 72 1.41 -1.91 -18.83
C THR A 72 1.92 -3.35 -18.68
N PRO A 73 1.42 -4.34 -19.43
CA PRO A 73 1.86 -5.74 -19.28
C PRO A 73 3.37 -5.95 -19.44
N GLY A 74 4.06 -5.06 -20.16
CA GLY A 74 5.52 -5.14 -20.37
C GLY A 74 6.37 -4.91 -19.13
N ASP A 75 5.82 -4.25 -18.11
CA ASP A 75 6.53 -3.91 -16.86
C ASP A 75 6.24 -4.92 -15.73
N ASP A 76 5.40 -5.94 -15.98
CA ASP A 76 5.15 -7.01 -15.02
C ASP A 76 6.34 -7.97 -14.96
N ARG A 77 6.94 -8.11 -13.78
CA ARG A 77 8.00 -9.10 -13.51
C ARG A 77 7.44 -10.52 -13.37
N SER A 78 6.18 -10.64 -12.98
CA SER A 78 5.44 -11.89 -12.88
C SER A 78 3.94 -11.69 -13.14
N SER A 79 3.32 -12.68 -13.77
CA SER A 79 1.86 -12.79 -13.89
C SER A 79 1.20 -13.11 -12.55
N ASP A 80 1.91 -13.84 -11.69
CA ASP A 80 1.41 -14.36 -10.43
C ASP A 80 2.31 -13.96 -9.26
N GLY A 81 1.70 -13.58 -8.15
CA GLY A 81 2.41 -13.11 -6.95
C GLY A 81 2.85 -11.65 -7.04
N GLY A 82 3.65 -11.25 -6.04
CA GLY A 82 4.07 -9.87 -5.83
C GLY A 82 3.85 -9.41 -4.39
N ALA A 83 3.84 -8.09 -4.21
CA ALA A 83 3.57 -7.47 -2.93
C ALA A 83 2.19 -7.86 -2.38
N ALA A 84 2.10 -7.98 -1.06
CA ALA A 84 0.84 -8.23 -0.35
C ALA A 84 -0.06 -6.98 -0.33
N GLY A 85 0.54 -5.78 -0.33
CA GLY A 85 -0.18 -4.52 -0.36
C GLY A 85 0.73 -3.33 -0.63
N LEU A 86 0.11 -2.17 -0.81
CA LEU A 86 0.77 -0.92 -1.20
C LEU A 86 0.37 0.24 -0.29
N VAL A 87 1.34 1.03 0.15
CA VAL A 87 1.16 2.27 0.91
C VAL A 87 1.75 3.44 0.13
N THR A 88 0.96 4.50 -0.08
CA THR A 88 1.38 5.69 -0.83
C THR A 88 1.06 6.98 -0.08
N ALA A 89 1.83 8.04 -0.37
CA ALA A 89 1.64 9.33 0.27
C ALA A 89 0.41 10.08 -0.25
N GLN A 90 0.10 9.90 -1.54
CA GLN A 90 -1.05 10.50 -2.21
C GLN A 90 -1.83 9.41 -2.93
N MET A 91 -3.10 9.67 -3.20
CA MET A 91 -3.87 8.80 -4.08
C MET A 91 -3.23 8.74 -5.47
N PRO A 92 -3.21 7.56 -6.12
CA PRO A 92 -2.84 7.46 -7.52
C PRO A 92 -3.67 8.42 -8.37
N THR A 93 -3.01 9.05 -9.34
CA THR A 93 -3.65 9.99 -10.28
C THR A 93 -3.89 9.30 -11.61
N GLU A 94 -4.68 9.95 -12.47
CA GLU A 94 -4.82 9.52 -13.86
C GLU A 94 -3.44 9.47 -14.53
N PRO A 95 -3.07 8.36 -15.19
CA PRO A 95 -1.75 8.21 -15.74
C PRO A 95 -1.51 9.12 -16.95
N SER A 96 -0.29 9.62 -17.07
CA SER A 96 0.14 10.43 -18.21
C SER A 96 1.32 9.76 -18.91
N ASN A 97 1.09 8.58 -19.47
CA ASN A 97 2.08 7.82 -20.25
C ASN A 97 1.38 7.15 -21.46
N TRP A 98 1.99 7.27 -22.64
CA TRP A 98 1.50 6.67 -23.88
C TRP A 98 1.49 5.12 -23.86
N GLN A 99 2.27 4.50 -22.97
CA GLN A 99 2.34 3.04 -22.79
C GLN A 99 1.30 2.50 -21.80
N ALA A 100 0.63 3.38 -21.05
CA ALA A 100 -0.33 2.97 -20.02
C ALA A 100 -1.55 2.30 -20.66
N THR A 101 -1.88 1.10 -20.21
CA THR A 101 -3.08 0.36 -20.64
C THR A 101 -4.13 0.26 -19.54
N ALA A 102 -3.76 0.56 -18.29
CA ALA A 102 -4.67 0.63 -17.14
C ALA A 102 -4.13 1.60 -16.08
N THR A 103 -5.02 2.09 -15.21
CA THR A 103 -4.63 2.85 -14.02
C THR A 103 -4.04 1.92 -12.95
N LEU A 104 -3.26 2.48 -12.02
CA LEU A 104 -2.71 1.68 -10.91
C LEU A 104 -3.80 1.04 -10.03
N PRO A 105 -4.89 1.73 -9.64
CA PRO A 105 -5.98 1.11 -8.90
C PRO A 105 -6.63 -0.07 -9.62
N GLU A 106 -6.87 0.03 -10.93
CA GLU A 106 -7.44 -1.07 -11.73
C GLU A 106 -6.52 -2.28 -11.77
N TRP A 107 -5.22 -2.06 -11.96
CA TRP A 107 -4.22 -3.13 -11.98
C TRP A 107 -4.08 -3.83 -10.61
N LEU A 108 -4.10 -3.07 -9.51
CA LEU A 108 -4.16 -3.62 -8.15
C LEU A 108 -5.42 -4.48 -7.96
N ALA A 109 -6.59 -3.96 -8.33
CA ALA A 109 -7.86 -4.67 -8.17
C ALA A 109 -7.89 -5.97 -8.98
N GLY A 110 -7.40 -5.95 -10.22
CA GLY A 110 -7.28 -7.14 -11.07
C GLY A 110 -6.37 -8.22 -10.50
N ARG A 111 -5.42 -7.84 -9.63
CA ARG A 111 -4.49 -8.75 -8.93
C ARG A 111 -4.91 -9.10 -7.51
N GLY A 112 -6.05 -8.59 -7.03
CA GLY A 112 -6.48 -8.77 -5.64
C GLY A 112 -5.61 -8.05 -4.62
N MET A 113 -4.82 -7.06 -5.04
CA MET A 113 -3.90 -6.31 -4.18
C MET A 113 -4.57 -5.06 -3.61
N ILE A 114 -4.29 -4.79 -2.34
CA ILE A 114 -4.89 -3.68 -1.58
C ILE A 114 -3.91 -2.51 -1.51
N GLY A 115 -4.40 -1.30 -1.80
CA GLY A 115 -3.65 -0.05 -1.67
C GLY A 115 -4.28 0.89 -0.64
N ILE A 116 -3.44 1.67 0.05
CA ILE A 116 -3.84 2.79 0.91
C ILE A 116 -3.04 4.05 0.54
N GLY A 117 -3.75 5.15 0.34
CA GLY A 117 -3.20 6.46 0.01
C GLY A 117 -3.54 7.50 1.07
N GLU A 118 -3.00 8.70 0.89
CA GLU A 118 -3.09 9.81 1.86
C GLU A 118 -2.41 9.51 3.20
N ILE A 119 -1.35 8.70 3.17
CA ILE A 119 -0.58 8.34 4.36
C ILE A 119 0.62 9.28 4.49
N ASP A 120 0.91 9.75 5.71
CA ASP A 120 2.18 10.41 6.00
C ASP A 120 3.31 9.37 5.96
N THR A 121 3.77 9.04 4.76
CA THR A 121 4.82 8.04 4.54
C THR A 121 6.15 8.49 5.14
N ARG A 122 6.38 9.80 5.31
CA ARG A 122 7.56 10.31 6.03
C ARG A 122 7.50 9.92 7.50
N ARG A 123 6.36 10.12 8.17
CA ARG A 123 6.14 9.67 9.55
C ARG A 123 6.26 8.15 9.65
N LEU A 124 5.70 7.41 8.69
CA LEU A 124 5.79 5.95 8.64
C LEU A 124 7.24 5.45 8.49
N THR A 125 8.04 6.06 7.62
CA THR A 125 9.46 5.71 7.44
C THR A 125 10.29 6.05 8.68
N LEU A 126 10.06 7.20 9.31
CA LEU A 126 10.73 7.55 10.56
C LEU A 126 10.39 6.55 11.68
N HIS A 127 9.12 6.17 11.77
CA HIS A 127 8.65 5.19 12.74
C HIS A 127 9.36 3.83 12.62
N LEU A 128 9.46 3.30 11.39
CA LEU A 128 10.20 2.06 11.10
C LEU A 128 11.71 2.18 11.38
N ARG A 129 12.29 3.36 11.16
CA ARG A 129 13.71 3.59 11.48
C ARG A 129 13.97 3.52 12.99
N ASP A 130 13.03 4.00 13.80
CA ASP A 130 13.17 4.02 15.26
C ASP A 130 12.80 2.67 15.91
N HIS A 131 11.87 1.92 15.32
CA HIS A 131 11.31 0.69 15.90
C HIS A 131 11.66 -0.61 15.14
N GLY A 132 12.44 -0.52 14.07
CA GLY A 132 12.78 -1.64 13.19
C GLY A 132 11.64 -2.08 12.28
N ALA A 133 11.84 -3.17 11.55
CA ALA A 133 10.81 -3.76 10.69
C ALA A 133 9.58 -4.16 11.52
N GLN A 134 8.39 -3.84 11.01
CA GLN A 134 7.13 -4.10 11.71
C GLN A 134 6.24 -5.02 10.89
N GLY A 135 5.63 -6.00 11.56
CA GLY A 135 4.46 -6.67 11.04
C GLY A 135 3.31 -5.67 10.90
N ALA A 136 2.53 -5.79 9.84
CA ALA A 136 1.44 -4.89 9.53
C ALA A 136 0.20 -5.65 9.02
N ALA A 137 -0.96 -5.06 9.28
CA ALA A 137 -2.24 -5.45 8.71
C ALA A 137 -2.84 -4.26 7.97
N LEU A 138 -3.20 -4.45 6.71
CA LEU A 138 -3.83 -3.46 5.85
C LEU A 138 -5.26 -3.89 5.54
N SER A 139 -6.22 -3.02 5.82
CA SER A 139 -7.64 -3.21 5.55
C SER A 139 -8.16 -2.11 4.64
N HIS A 140 -8.98 -2.49 3.66
CA HIS A 140 -9.73 -1.58 2.79
C HIS A 140 -11.21 -2.00 2.82
N ASP A 141 -12.02 -1.18 3.49
CA ASP A 141 -13.47 -1.29 3.52
C ASP A 141 -14.05 0.06 3.02
N PRO A 142 -14.72 0.11 1.86
CA PRO A 142 -15.35 1.32 1.34
C PRO A 142 -16.38 1.94 2.29
N GLU A 143 -16.95 1.15 3.20
CA GLU A 143 -17.85 1.64 4.25
C GLU A 143 -17.10 2.11 5.51
N GLY A 144 -15.77 2.04 5.52
CA GLY A 144 -14.90 2.57 6.57
C GLY A 144 -15.07 1.88 7.92
N ARG A 145 -15.35 0.58 7.94
CA ARG A 145 -15.48 -0.22 9.17
C ARG A 145 -14.19 -1.00 9.40
N PHE A 146 -13.53 -0.71 10.52
CA PHE A 146 -12.28 -1.36 10.89
C PHE A 146 -12.35 -1.82 12.33
N ASP A 147 -12.03 -3.09 12.59
CA ASP A 147 -11.68 -3.56 13.92
C ASP A 147 -10.18 -3.36 14.13
N THR A 148 -9.78 -2.18 14.60
CA THR A 148 -8.38 -1.83 14.77
C THR A 148 -7.67 -2.74 15.78
N ALA A 149 -8.38 -3.25 16.79
CA ALA A 149 -7.82 -4.18 17.76
C ALA A 149 -7.51 -5.53 17.10
N ALA A 150 -8.43 -6.05 16.27
CA ALA A 150 -8.18 -7.24 15.48
C ALA A 150 -7.05 -7.05 14.48
N LEU A 151 -6.98 -5.89 13.80
CA LEU A 151 -5.89 -5.57 12.86
C LEU A 151 -4.52 -5.53 13.56
N VAL A 152 -4.42 -4.92 14.74
CA VAL A 152 -3.17 -4.93 15.52
C VAL A 152 -2.80 -6.36 15.96
N ALA A 153 -3.77 -7.17 16.38
CA ALA A 153 -3.52 -8.57 16.73
C ALA A 153 -2.99 -9.37 15.52
N ARG A 154 -3.55 -9.15 14.33
CA ARG A 154 -3.08 -9.73 13.07
C ARG A 154 -1.68 -9.25 12.71
N ALA A 155 -1.40 -7.95 12.86
CA ALA A 155 -0.08 -7.37 12.61
C ALA A 155 1.00 -7.98 13.52
N ARG A 156 0.69 -8.23 14.80
CA ARG A 156 1.59 -8.91 15.74
C ARG A 156 1.88 -10.38 15.41
N ALA A 157 0.98 -11.05 14.70
CA ALA A 157 1.17 -12.43 14.28
C ALA A 157 2.12 -12.56 13.08
N VAL A 158 2.39 -11.46 12.37
CA VAL A 158 3.38 -11.42 11.29
C VAL A 158 4.78 -11.51 11.90
N ARG A 159 5.57 -12.46 11.44
CA ARG A 159 6.99 -12.55 11.79
C ARG A 159 7.75 -11.48 11.02
N ALA A 160 8.01 -10.34 11.65
CA ALA A 160 9.06 -9.44 11.20
C ALA A 160 10.40 -10.16 11.44
N GLY A 161 11.16 -10.37 10.35
CA GLY A 161 12.47 -11.05 10.40
C GLY A 161 13.52 -10.25 11.14
#